data_AF-A0A9P5PMV9-F1
#
_entry.id   AF-A0A9P5PMV9-F1
#
_cell.length_a   1.000
_cell.length_b   1.000
_cell.length_c   1.000
_cell.angle_alpha   90.00
_cell.angle_beta   90.00
_cell.angle_gamma   90.00
#
_symmetry.space_group_name_H-M   'P 1'
#
loop_
_entity.id
_entity.type
_entity.pdbx_description
1 polymer ?
#
loop_
_entity_poly.entity_id
_entity_poly.type
_entity_poly.pdbx_seq_one_letter_code
_entity_poly.pdbx_strand_id
1 'polypeptide(L)'
;LSYDCNCQYCVNLCKRFPKNFPHLLELVKRFHCLILALHIQDHKDLCQYNFNTAFIPGAGHFHGETAEQPWVETNQLGGSIRQMNSGHCMEVLTDHQTYWNWLKTTKM
;
A
#
# COMPACT_ATOMS: atom_id res chain seq x y z
N LEU A 1 7.86 3.04 -4.90
CA LEU A 1 7.32 2.84 -3.53
C LEU A 1 6.06 3.69 -3.42
N SER A 2 4.88 3.07 -3.26
CA SER A 2 3.61 3.79 -3.06
C SER A 2 3.16 3.73 -1.61
N TYR A 3 2.66 4.84 -1.08
CA TYR A 3 2.03 4.92 0.24
C TYR A 3 1.17 6.19 0.32
N ASP A 4 0.16 6.24 1.18
CA ASP A 4 -0.82 7.33 1.16
C ASP A 4 -0.17 8.66 1.53
N CYS A 5 0.61 8.67 2.61
CA CYS A 5 1.30 9.86 3.09
C CYS A 5 2.78 9.93 2.68
N ASN A 6 3.12 9.37 1.51
CA ASN A 6 4.51 9.28 1.08
C ASN A 6 5.21 10.64 0.95
N CYS A 7 4.46 11.72 0.66
CA CYS A 7 4.99 13.08 0.62
C CYS A 7 5.61 13.56 1.96
N GLN A 8 5.25 12.91 3.08
CA GLN A 8 5.85 13.17 4.39
C GLN A 8 7.02 12.22 4.65
N TYR A 9 6.85 10.93 4.36
CA TYR A 9 7.85 9.90 4.66
C TYR A 9 9.10 10.00 3.77
N CYS A 10 8.93 10.32 2.49
CA CYS A 10 10.04 10.34 1.53
C CYS A 10 11.08 11.42 1.88
N VAL A 11 10.68 12.51 2.55
CA VAL A 11 11.52 13.66 2.92
C VAL A 11 12.79 13.25 3.68
N ASN A 12 12.67 12.23 4.53
CA ASN A 12 13.76 11.76 5.37
C ASN A 12 14.28 10.36 4.98
N LEU A 13 13.78 9.79 3.88
CA LEU A 13 14.11 8.43 3.46
C LEU A 13 15.61 8.26 3.24
N CYS A 14 16.20 9.09 2.37
CA CYS A 14 17.64 9.08 2.08
C CYS A 14 18.53 9.54 3.25
N LYS A 15 17.96 10.17 4.28
CA LYS A 15 18.69 10.56 5.51
C LYS A 15 18.73 9.45 6.54
N ARG A 16 17.65 8.67 6.66
CA ARG A 16 17.49 7.63 7.68
C ARG A 16 18.09 6.29 7.27
N PHE A 17 17.98 5.93 5.99
CA PHE A 17 18.48 4.65 5.48
C PHE A 17 20.00 4.47 5.64
N PRO A 18 20.87 5.46 5.40
CA PRO A 18 22.31 5.30 5.65
C PRO A 18 22.64 4.91 7.10
N LYS A 19 21.87 5.41 8.07
CA LYS A 19 22.12 5.18 9.50
C LYS A 19 21.74 3.77 9.95
N ASN A 20 20.62 3.24 9.45
CA ASN A 20 20.06 1.97 9.93
C ASN A 20 20.27 0.82 8.93
N PHE A 21 20.33 1.12 7.63
CA PHE A 21 20.35 0.16 6.53
C PHE A 21 21.27 0.65 5.38
N PRO A 22 22.57 0.87 5.64
CA PRO A 22 23.49 1.47 4.66
C PRO A 22 23.58 0.69 3.34
N HIS A 23 23.47 -0.64 3.40
CA HIS A 23 23.49 -1.52 2.23
C HIS A 23 22.30 -1.31 1.27
N LEU A 24 21.21 -0.69 1.72
CA LEU A 24 20.02 -0.41 0.90
C LEU A 24 20.02 1.02 0.31
N LEU A 25 21.01 1.86 0.63
CA LEU A 25 21.00 3.26 0.23
C LEU A 25 20.89 3.45 -1.29
N GLU A 26 21.66 2.68 -2.06
CA GLU A 26 21.66 2.79 -3.53
C GLU A 26 20.35 2.31 -4.14
N LEU A 27 19.66 1.37 -3.51
CA LEU A 27 18.32 0.96 -3.92
C LEU A 27 17.30 2.07 -3.65
N VAL A 28 17.34 2.63 -2.43
CA VAL A 28 16.40 3.66 -1.97
C VAL A 28 16.50 4.95 -2.80
N LYS A 29 17.72 5.36 -3.18
CA LYS A 29 17.93 6.52 -4.06
C LYS A 29 17.25 6.38 -5.42
N ARG A 30 16.97 5.15 -5.87
CA ARG A 30 16.30 4.85 -7.15
C ARG A 30 14.78 4.77 -7.01
N PHE A 31 14.23 4.87 -5.81
CA PHE A 31 12.78 4.78 -5.61
C PHE A 31 12.09 6.04 -6.10
N HIS A 32 11.13 5.86 -7.00
CA HIS A 32 10.06 6.83 -7.19
C HIS A 32 9.03 6.64 -6.09
N CYS A 33 8.82 7.69 -5.30
CA CYS A 33 7.77 7.71 -4.28
C CYS A 33 6.46 8.12 -4.95
N LEU A 34 5.39 7.36 -4.69
CA LEU A 34 4.07 7.53 -5.28
C LEU A 34 3.04 7.68 -4.17
N ILE A 35 1.91 8.30 -4.51
CA ILE A 35 0.68 8.33 -3.70
C ILE A 35 -0.45 7.79 -4.58
N LEU A 36 -1.36 7.01 -4.01
CA LEU A 36 -2.45 6.37 -4.73
C LEU A 36 -3.40 7.44 -5.31
N ALA A 37 -4.04 7.11 -6.43
CA ALA A 37 -4.79 8.09 -7.23
C ALA A 37 -6.01 8.68 -6.48
N LEU A 38 -6.60 7.92 -5.56
CA LEU A 38 -7.67 8.44 -4.71
C LEU A 38 -7.10 9.37 -3.63
N HIS A 39 -6.14 8.91 -2.84
CA HIS A 39 -5.62 9.67 -1.70
C HIS A 39 -4.88 10.94 -2.09
N ILE A 40 -4.26 11.00 -3.27
CA ILE A 40 -3.52 12.18 -3.70
C ILE A 40 -4.39 13.44 -3.84
N GLN A 41 -5.71 13.27 -4.00
CA GLN A 41 -6.66 14.39 -4.06
C GLN A 41 -6.72 15.19 -2.75
N ASP A 42 -6.47 14.55 -1.60
CA ASP A 42 -6.47 15.20 -0.28
C ASP A 42 -5.11 15.78 0.12
N HIS A 43 -4.17 15.86 -0.84
CA HIS A 43 -2.83 16.38 -0.62
C HIS A 43 -2.66 17.78 -1.22
N LYS A 44 -1.55 18.45 -0.87
CA LYS A 44 -1.16 19.75 -1.45
C LYS A 44 -1.08 19.66 -2.98
N ASP A 45 -1.37 20.74 -3.68
CA ASP A 45 -1.33 20.80 -5.16
C ASP A 45 -0.01 20.29 -5.76
N LEU A 46 1.12 20.63 -5.15
CA LEU A 46 2.44 20.14 -5.59
C LEU A 46 2.58 18.61 -5.49
N CYS A 47 1.80 17.94 -4.65
CA CYS A 47 1.83 16.49 -4.56
C CYS A 47 1.28 15.83 -5.82
N GLN A 48 0.25 16.42 -6.45
CA GLN A 48 -0.32 15.92 -7.70
C GLN A 48 0.77 15.75 -8.76
N TYR A 49 1.63 16.75 -8.94
CA TYR A 49 2.67 16.67 -9.97
C TYR A 49 3.83 15.74 -9.58
N ASN A 50 4.14 15.64 -8.29
CA ASN A 50 5.34 14.93 -7.81
C ASN A 50 5.10 13.44 -7.50
N PHE A 51 3.86 13.05 -7.17
CA PHE A 51 3.56 11.71 -6.65
C PHE A 51 2.42 10.99 -7.39
N ASN A 52 1.69 11.66 -8.28
CA ASN A 52 0.59 11.02 -9.01
C ASN A 52 1.15 10.02 -10.02
N THR A 53 0.63 8.79 -9.98
CA THR A 53 1.03 7.71 -10.88
C THR A 53 0.78 8.06 -12.35
N ALA A 54 -0.20 8.93 -12.64
CA ALA A 54 -0.49 9.39 -13.99
C ALA A 54 0.65 10.21 -14.64
N PHE A 55 1.52 10.84 -13.83
CA PHE A 55 2.62 11.68 -14.33
C PHE A 55 3.99 11.01 -14.21
N ILE A 56 4.06 9.76 -13.72
CA ILE A 56 5.33 9.09 -13.45
C ILE A 56 5.58 7.98 -14.48
N PRO A 57 6.62 8.12 -15.33
CA PRO A 57 6.93 7.13 -16.35
C PRO A 57 7.13 5.73 -15.76
N GLY A 58 6.49 4.74 -16.38
CA GLY A 58 6.59 3.34 -15.99
C GLY A 58 5.82 2.96 -14.71
N ALA A 59 5.09 3.87 -14.06
CA ALA A 59 4.28 3.55 -12.89
C ALA A 59 3.03 2.72 -13.22
N GLY A 60 2.55 2.79 -14.47
CA GLY A 60 1.24 2.26 -14.87
C GLY A 60 0.11 3.12 -14.30
N HIS A 61 -1.01 3.18 -15.00
CA HIS A 61 -2.19 3.87 -14.50
C HIS A 61 -3.06 2.89 -13.70
N PHE A 62 -3.07 3.04 -12.38
CA PHE A 62 -3.91 2.26 -11.48
C PHE A 62 -4.37 3.12 -10.30
N HIS A 63 -5.57 2.84 -9.79
CA HIS A 63 -6.15 3.63 -8.71
C HIS A 63 -5.47 3.37 -7.34
N GLY A 64 -4.88 2.19 -7.16
CA GLY A 64 -4.12 1.81 -5.96
C GLY A 64 -4.97 1.23 -4.83
N GLU A 65 -6.24 1.61 -4.73
CA GLU A 65 -7.13 1.13 -3.66
C GLU A 65 -7.48 -0.36 -3.70
N THR A 66 -7.11 -1.12 -4.74
CA THR A 66 -7.50 -2.54 -4.84
C THR A 66 -6.98 -3.38 -3.67
N ALA A 67 -5.91 -2.93 -3.02
CA ALA A 67 -5.37 -3.53 -1.79
C ALA A 67 -6.25 -3.25 -0.55
N GLU A 68 -7.02 -2.16 -0.56
CA GLU A 68 -7.83 -1.66 0.56
C GLU A 68 -9.32 -1.98 0.41
N GLN A 69 -9.80 -2.18 -0.82
CA GLN A 69 -11.15 -2.65 -1.11
C GLN A 69 -11.63 -3.85 -0.23
N PRO A 70 -10.83 -4.89 0.05
CA PRO A 70 -11.28 -5.99 0.90
C PRO A 70 -11.42 -5.62 2.39
N TRP A 71 -11.00 -4.42 2.83
CA TRP A 71 -11.10 -4.00 4.23
C TRP A 71 -12.53 -3.97 4.74
N VAL A 72 -13.51 -3.63 3.89
CA VAL A 72 -14.93 -3.69 4.27
C VAL A 72 -15.35 -5.11 4.66
N GLU A 73 -14.82 -6.13 3.99
CA GLU A 73 -15.11 -7.53 4.30
C GLU A 73 -14.30 -8.01 5.50
N THR A 74 -13.02 -7.63 5.59
CA THR A 74 -12.17 -8.01 6.73
C THR A 74 -12.62 -7.37 8.04
N ASN A 75 -13.19 -6.16 8.00
CA ASN A 75 -13.76 -5.51 9.17
C ASN A 75 -14.94 -6.30 9.76
N GLN A 76 -15.73 -6.98 8.92
CA GLN A 76 -16.83 -7.85 9.39
C GLN A 76 -16.31 -9.06 10.18
N LEU A 77 -15.10 -9.55 9.85
CA LEU A 77 -14.45 -10.65 10.57
C LEU A 77 -13.96 -10.23 11.96
N GLY A 78 -13.79 -8.93 12.21
CA GLY A 78 -13.16 -8.41 13.44
C GLY A 78 -13.80 -8.95 14.72
N GLY A 79 -15.12 -9.13 14.73
CA GLY A 79 -15.84 -9.69 15.87
C GLY A 79 -15.50 -11.16 16.14
N SER A 80 -15.49 -11.99 15.10
CA SER A 80 -15.25 -13.43 15.22
C SER A 80 -13.79 -13.74 15.49
N ILE A 81 -12.85 -13.10 14.77
CA ILE A 81 -11.42 -13.41 14.90
C ILE A 81 -10.84 -12.97 16.24
N ARG A 82 -11.45 -11.98 16.91
CA ARG A 82 -11.01 -11.49 18.23
C ARG A 82 -11.11 -12.55 19.32
N GLN A 83 -12.01 -13.53 19.19
CA GLN A 83 -12.18 -14.63 20.14
C GLN A 83 -11.38 -15.89 19.77
N MET A 84 -10.78 -15.91 18.58
CA MET A 84 -10.00 -17.05 18.10
C MET A 84 -8.62 -17.08 18.77
N ASN A 85 -8.05 -18.28 18.89
CA ASN A 85 -6.63 -18.40 19.20
C ASN A 85 -5.79 -17.86 18.02
N SER A 86 -4.52 -17.55 18.27
CA SER A 86 -3.65 -16.92 17.27
C SER A 86 -3.51 -17.71 15.97
N GLY A 87 -3.46 -19.04 16.04
CA GLY A 87 -3.34 -19.90 14.86
C GLY A 87 -4.59 -19.82 13.99
N HIS A 88 -5.74 -20.05 14.59
CA HIS A 88 -7.02 -20.04 13.90
C HIS A 88 -7.37 -18.65 13.34
N CYS A 89 -7.03 -17.57 14.07
CA CYS A 89 -7.17 -16.20 13.57
C CYS A 89 -6.39 -15.98 12.27
N MET A 90 -5.14 -16.46 12.22
CA MET A 90 -4.30 -16.34 11.02
C MET A 90 -4.82 -17.19 9.85
N GLU A 91 -5.31 -18.40 10.11
CA GLU A 91 -5.93 -19.26 9.09
C GLU A 91 -7.16 -18.58 8.48
N VAL A 92 -8.08 -18.09 9.32
CA VAL A 92 -9.30 -17.41 8.86
C VAL A 92 -8.97 -16.17 8.04
N LEU A 93 -8.01 -15.33 8.47
CA LEU A 93 -7.57 -14.17 7.70
C LEU A 93 -6.95 -14.58 6.35
N THR A 94 -6.17 -15.66 6.33
CA THR A 94 -5.53 -16.17 5.11
C THR A 94 -6.57 -16.69 4.11
N ASP A 95 -7.58 -17.41 4.59
CA ASP A 95 -8.66 -17.94 3.76
C ASP A 95 -9.45 -16.82 3.07
N HIS A 96 -9.82 -15.78 3.81
CA HIS A 96 -10.56 -14.64 3.23
C HIS A 96 -9.72 -13.89 2.18
N GLN A 97 -8.42 -13.74 2.43
CA GLN A 97 -7.53 -13.03 1.52
C GLN A 97 -7.25 -13.85 0.26
N THR A 98 -7.13 -15.17 0.42
CA THR A 98 -6.98 -16.11 -0.69
C THR A 98 -8.25 -16.16 -1.54
N TYR A 99 -9.43 -16.20 -0.90
CA TYR A 99 -10.71 -16.11 -1.58
C TYR A 99 -10.86 -14.79 -2.37
N TRP A 100 -10.49 -13.65 -1.78
CA TRP A 100 -10.46 -12.36 -2.49
C TRP A 100 -9.55 -12.40 -3.72
N ASN A 101 -8.38 -13.03 -3.62
CA ASN A 101 -7.48 -13.19 -4.77
C ASN A 101 -8.07 -14.11 -5.85
N TRP A 102 -8.76 -15.19 -5.47
CA TRP A 102 -9.45 -16.06 -6.40
C TRP A 102 -10.63 -15.37 -7.12
N LEU A 103 -11.37 -14.51 -6.44
CA LEU A 103 -12.45 -13.74 -7.08
C LEU A 103 -11.91 -12.83 -8.19
N LYS A 104 -10.71 -12.25 -8.01
CA LYS A 104 -10.06 -11.45 -9.05
C LYS A 104 -9.77 -12.27 -10.31
N THR A 105 -9.48 -13.58 -10.19
CA THR A 105 -9.15 -14.40 -11.37
C THR A 105 -10.37 -15.03 -12.04
N THR A 106 -11.50 -15.12 -11.33
CA THR A 106 -12.69 -15.85 -11.81
C THR A 106 -13.88 -14.96 -12.13
N LYS A 107 -13.93 -13.74 -11.57
CA LYS A 107 -15.00 -12.77 -11.78
C LYS A 107 -14.54 -11.49 -12.47
N MET A 108 -13.36 -11.52 -13.09
CA MET A 108 -12.90 -10.44 -13.98
C MET A 108 -13.68 -10.44 -15.29
#